data_AF-A0A0A3IRH0-F1
#
_entry.id   AF-A0A0A3IRH0-F1
#
_cell.length_a   1.000
_cell.length_b   1.000
_cell.length_c   1.000
_cell.angle_alpha   90.00
_cell.angle_beta   90.00
_cell.angle_gamma   90.00
#
_symmetry.space_group_name_H-M   'P 1'
#
loop_
_entity.id
_entity.type
_entity.pdbx_description
1 polymer ?
#
loop_
_entity_poly.entity_id
_entity_poly.type
_entity_poly.pdbx_seq_one_letter_code
_entity_poly.pdbx_strand_id
1 'polypeptide(L)'
;MHMIDDLLDLYNLLIKRERTMNDALQIVSSVKGNQFLEELIIRTEKLIVKSLGGSDVHWIEINQFSDAFFQYRQGFINKEQLISIIKKTIG
;
A
#
# COMPACT_ATOMS: atom_id res chain seq x y z
N MET A 1 -13.64 -11.12 -6.36
CA MET A 1 -12.30 -11.65 -6.06
C MET A 1 -11.25 -11.04 -6.97
N HIS A 2 -11.44 -11.06 -8.30
CA HIS A 2 -10.55 -10.41 -9.29
C HIS A 2 -10.13 -8.97 -8.96
N MET A 3 -11.06 -8.11 -8.54
CA MET A 3 -10.75 -6.69 -8.24
C MET A 3 -9.72 -6.48 -7.11
N ILE A 4 -9.70 -7.33 -6.08
CA ILE A 4 -8.72 -7.20 -4.97
C ILE A 4 -7.33 -7.61 -5.45
N ASP A 5 -7.26 -8.65 -6.27
CA ASP A 5 -6.01 -9.13 -6.84
C ASP A 5 -5.41 -8.06 -7.77
N ASP A 6 -6.24 -7.47 -8.63
CA ASP A 6 -5.83 -6.38 -9.53
C ASP A 6 -5.31 -5.15 -8.75
N LEU A 7 -5.97 -4.79 -7.64
CA LEU A 7 -5.56 -3.67 -6.80
C LEU A 7 -4.24 -3.95 -6.06
N LEU A 8 -4.03 -5.17 -5.60
CA LEU A 8 -2.77 -5.57 -4.96
C LEU A 8 -1.62 -5.63 -5.97
N ASP A 9 -1.89 -6.08 -7.19
CA ASP A 9 -0.90 -6.07 -8.28
C ASP A 9 -0.53 -4.64 -8.68
N LEU A 10 -1.51 -3.74 -8.77
CA LEU A 10 -1.27 -2.30 -8.97
C LEU A 10 -0.44 -1.71 -7.82
N TYR A 11 -0.79 -2.02 -6.58
CA TYR A 11 -0.05 -1.57 -5.39
C TYR A 11 1.42 -1.99 -5.44
N ASN A 12 1.68 -3.27 -5.75
CA ASN A 12 3.04 -3.81 -5.88
C ASN A 12 3.81 -3.15 -7.03
N LEU A 13 3.16 -2.88 -8.15
CA LEU A 13 3.75 -2.16 -9.27
C LEU A 13 4.14 -0.73 -8.87
N LEU A 14 3.25 0.00 -8.19
CA LEU A 14 3.50 1.38 -7.75
C LEU A 14 4.69 1.45 -6.78
N ILE A 15 4.78 0.53 -5.81
CA ILE A 15 5.94 0.44 -4.91
C ILE A 15 7.24 0.22 -5.69
N LYS A 16 7.23 -0.70 -6.68
CA LYS A 16 8.41 -0.97 -7.50
C LYS A 16 8.84 0.28 -8.27
N ARG A 17 7.88 1.03 -8.82
CA ARG A 17 8.14 2.28 -9.55
C ARG A 17 8.68 3.37 -8.63
N GLU A 18 8.11 3.53 -7.44
CA GLU A 18 8.58 4.50 -6.44
C GLU A 18 10.03 4.24 -6.03
N ARG A 19 10.40 2.97 -5.76
CA ARG A 19 11.79 2.58 -5.49
C ARG A 19 12.71 2.93 -6.65
N THR A 20 12.36 2.50 -7.86
CA THR A 20 13.16 2.77 -9.07
C THR A 20 13.38 4.26 -9.29
N MET A 21 12.36 5.08 -9.04
CA MET A 21 12.44 6.53 -9.25
C MET A 21 13.26 7.21 -8.17
N ASN A 22 13.10 6.79 -6.91
CA ASN A 22 13.90 7.29 -5.79
C ASN A 22 15.39 6.97 -5.99
N ASP A 23 15.72 5.75 -6.45
CA ASP A 23 17.10 5.36 -6.77
C ASP A 23 17.68 6.25 -7.89
N ALA A 24 16.90 6.49 -8.95
CA ALA A 24 17.32 7.36 -10.04
C ALA A 24 17.52 8.84 -9.61
N LEU A 25 16.61 9.38 -8.81
CA LEU A 25 16.73 10.75 -8.28
C LEU A 25 17.93 10.90 -7.35
N GLN A 26 18.22 9.88 -6.53
CA GLN A 26 19.41 9.87 -5.68
C GLN A 26 20.69 9.94 -6.51
N ILE A 27 20.74 9.29 -7.67
CA ILE A 27 21.89 9.33 -8.59
C ILE A 27 22.01 10.69 -9.29
N VAL A 28 20.89 11.26 -9.75
CA VAL A 28 20.92 12.39 -10.70
C VAL A 28 20.86 13.77 -10.04
N SER A 29 20.17 13.92 -8.90
CA SER A 29 19.85 15.27 -8.38
C SER A 29 19.92 15.41 -6.86
N SER A 30 20.25 14.36 -6.10
CA SER A 30 20.17 14.35 -4.63
C SER A 30 18.78 14.71 -4.07
N VAL A 31 17.75 14.76 -4.91
CA VAL A 31 16.35 14.98 -4.50
C VAL A 31 15.80 13.66 -3.99
N LYS A 32 15.09 13.71 -2.86
CA LYS A 32 14.42 12.54 -2.28
C LYS A 32 12.92 12.61 -2.55
N GLY A 33 12.37 11.47 -2.96
CA GLY A 33 10.93 11.22 -2.96
C GLY A 33 10.21 11.65 -4.22
N ASN A 34 9.15 10.89 -4.55
CA ASN A 34 8.15 11.29 -5.53
C ASN A 34 6.79 11.37 -4.86
N GLN A 35 6.41 12.59 -4.48
CA GLN A 35 5.14 12.89 -3.82
C GLN A 35 3.92 12.37 -4.60
N PHE A 36 3.97 12.41 -5.94
CA PHE A 36 2.88 11.91 -6.77
C PHE A 36 2.74 10.38 -6.68
N LEU A 37 3.85 9.64 -6.69
CA LEU A 37 3.80 8.18 -6.52
C LEU A 37 3.38 7.79 -5.11
N GLU A 38 3.86 8.50 -4.09
CA GLU A 38 3.43 8.29 -2.70
C GLU A 38 1.92 8.48 -2.55
N GLU A 39 1.35 9.53 -3.16
CA GLU A 39 -0.10 9.76 -3.15
C GLU A 39 -0.87 8.64 -3.87
N LEU A 40 -0.38 8.15 -5.01
CA LEU A 40 -1.00 7.04 -5.73
C LEU A 40 -0.97 5.74 -4.93
N ILE A 41 0.13 5.46 -4.21
CA ILE A 41 0.26 4.31 -3.31
C ILE A 41 -0.82 4.41 -2.22
N ILE A 42 -0.91 5.54 -1.51
CA ILE A 42 -1.90 5.77 -0.44
C ILE A 42 -3.34 5.62 -0.97
N ARG A 43 -3.64 6.20 -2.13
CA ARG A 43 -4.97 6.06 -2.77
C ARG A 43 -5.29 4.60 -3.09
N THR A 44 -4.30 3.83 -3.53
CA THR A 44 -4.47 2.40 -3.84
C THR A 44 -4.71 1.59 -2.57
N GLU A 45 -4.00 1.85 -1.47
CA GLU A 45 -4.26 1.21 -0.17
C GLU A 45 -5.70 1.45 0.30
N LYS A 46 -6.17 2.70 0.22
CA LYS A 46 -7.55 3.04 0.56
C LYS A 46 -8.57 2.31 -0.31
N LEU A 47 -8.29 2.15 -1.61
CA LEU A 47 -9.14 1.38 -2.52
C LEU A 47 -9.16 -0.10 -2.15
N ILE A 48 -8.04 -0.69 -1.75
CA ILE A 48 -7.97 -2.08 -1.27
C ILE A 48 -8.88 -2.23 -0.04
N VAL A 49 -8.77 -1.36 0.95
CA VAL A 49 -9.61 -1.39 2.16
C VAL A 49 -11.10 -1.24 1.81
N LYS A 50 -11.44 -0.29 0.93
CA LYS A 50 -12.84 -0.09 0.47
C LYS A 50 -13.38 -1.30 -0.29
N SER A 51 -12.56 -1.94 -1.13
CA SER A 51 -12.96 -3.13 -1.89
C SER A 51 -13.27 -4.33 -1.00
N LEU A 52 -12.71 -4.34 0.23
CA LEU A 52 -12.98 -5.34 1.26
C LEU A 52 -14.15 -4.96 2.19
N GLY A 53 -14.88 -3.88 1.88
CA GLY A 53 -16.04 -3.40 2.66
C GLY A 53 -15.69 -2.33 3.70
N GLY A 54 -14.43 -1.90 3.78
CA GLY A 54 -13.97 -0.91 4.74
C GLY A 54 -14.22 0.54 4.32
N SER A 55 -13.69 1.45 5.12
CA SER A 55 -13.79 2.90 4.94
C SER A 55 -12.43 3.56 5.25
N ASP A 56 -12.32 4.88 5.05
CA ASP A 56 -11.10 5.62 5.35
C ASP A 56 -10.70 5.50 6.84
N VAL A 57 -11.65 5.36 7.77
CA VAL A 57 -11.37 5.16 9.20
C VAL A 57 -10.63 3.83 9.43
N HIS A 58 -11.11 2.76 8.81
CA HIS A 58 -10.45 1.45 8.88
C HIS A 58 -9.03 1.49 8.29
N TRP A 59 -8.82 2.20 7.16
CA TRP A 59 -7.48 2.38 6.60
C TRP A 59 -6.54 3.11 7.58
N ILE A 60 -7.04 4.14 8.28
CA ILE A 60 -6.29 4.83 9.33
C ILE A 60 -5.91 3.84 10.44
N GLU A 61 -6.86 3.03 10.93
CA GLU A 61 -6.60 2.06 11.99
C GLU A 61 -5.56 1.01 11.57
N ILE A 62 -5.68 0.47 10.35
CA ILE A 62 -4.73 -0.48 9.78
C ILE A 62 -3.31 0.12 9.78
N ASN A 63 -3.16 1.37 9.39
CA ASN A 63 -1.85 2.02 9.30
C ASN A 63 -1.36 2.64 10.62
N GLN A 64 -2.20 2.95 11.59
CA GLN A 64 -1.75 3.51 12.88
C GLN A 64 -1.44 2.43 13.92
N PHE A 65 -2.19 1.34 13.94
CA PHE A 65 -2.07 0.32 14.99
C PHE A 65 -1.32 -0.92 14.54
N SER A 66 -1.44 -1.28 13.27
CA SER A 66 -0.82 -2.50 12.73
C SER A 66 0.25 -2.23 11.69
N ASP A 67 0.36 -1.02 11.13
CA ASP A 67 1.25 -0.72 10.02
C ASP A 67 1.16 -1.77 8.88
N ALA A 68 -0.01 -2.38 8.64
CA ALA A 68 -0.07 -3.63 7.88
C ALA A 68 0.40 -3.48 6.43
N PHE A 69 0.08 -2.35 5.78
CA PHE A 69 0.57 -2.07 4.44
C PHE A 69 2.08 -1.88 4.41
N PHE A 70 2.65 -1.22 5.41
CA PHE A 70 4.10 -1.12 5.57
C PHE A 70 4.72 -2.50 5.79
N GLN A 71 4.18 -3.31 6.69
CA GLN A 71 4.65 -4.67 6.93
C GLN A 71 4.62 -5.53 5.66
N TYR A 72 3.55 -5.42 4.87
CA TYR A 72 3.41 -6.11 3.59
C TYR A 72 4.46 -5.63 2.57
N ARG A 73 4.66 -4.30 2.46
CA ARG A 73 5.68 -3.69 1.58
C ARG A 73 7.11 -4.13 1.92
N GLN A 74 7.40 -4.36 3.21
CA GLN A 74 8.69 -4.87 3.68
C GLN A 74 8.80 -6.41 3.60
N GLY A 75 7.72 -7.11 3.27
CA GLY A 75 7.69 -8.57 3.20
C GLY A 75 7.60 -9.28 4.55
N PHE A 76 7.27 -8.58 5.64
CA PHE A 76 7.07 -9.18 6.96
C PHE A 76 5.78 -9.99 7.04
N ILE A 77 4.77 -9.60 6.25
CA ILE A 77 3.53 -10.34 6.09
C ILE A 77 3.25 -10.58 4.61
N ASN A 78 2.55 -11.67 4.32
CA ASN A 78 2.11 -12.02 2.98
C ASN A 78 0.71 -11.43 2.66
N LYS A 79 0.26 -11.65 1.42
CA LYS A 79 -1.03 -11.16 0.92
C LYS A 79 -2.22 -11.65 1.75
N GLU A 80 -2.24 -12.92 2.13
CA GLU A 80 -3.35 -13.52 2.87
C GLU A 80 -3.43 -12.95 4.30
N GLN A 81 -2.28 -12.73 4.92
CA GLN A 81 -2.17 -12.08 6.23
C GLN A 81 -2.64 -10.62 6.18
N LEU A 82 -2.24 -9.86 5.15
CA LEU A 82 -2.72 -8.49 4.95
C LEU A 82 -4.25 -8.47 4.81
N ILE A 83 -4.82 -9.31 3.94
CA ILE A 83 -6.28 -9.41 3.77
C ILE A 83 -6.96 -9.81 5.08
N SER A 84 -6.38 -10.75 5.83
CA SER A 84 -6.92 -11.17 7.12
C SER A 84 -6.93 -10.03 8.14
N ILE A 85 -5.88 -9.21 8.20
CA ILE A 85 -5.82 -8.05 9.10
C ILE A 85 -6.90 -7.05 8.71
N ILE A 86 -6.99 -6.70 7.42
CA ILE A 86 -7.99 -5.73 6.93
C ILE A 86 -9.41 -6.20 7.29
N LYS A 87 -9.74 -7.46 7.03
CA LYS A 87 -11.06 -8.02 7.36
C LYS A 87 -11.34 -8.00 8.85
N LYS A 88 -10.36 -8.34 9.70
CA LYS A 88 -10.50 -8.29 11.16
C LYS A 88 -10.73 -6.87 11.67
N THR A 89 -10.10 -5.87 11.05
CA THR A 89 -10.31 -4.47 11.40
C THR A 89 -11.71 -3.97 11.02
N ILE A 90 -12.25 -4.46 9.91
CA ILE A 90 -13.59 -4.05 9.43
C ILE A 90 -14.72 -4.67 10.27
N GLY A 91 -14.55 -5.90 10.74
CA GLY A 91 -15.58 -6.66 11.48
C GLY A 91 -16.17 -7.80 10.67
#